data_AF-A0A0B0ENR2-F1
#
_entry.id   AF-A0A0B0ENR2-F1
#
_cell.length_a   1.000
_cell.length_b   1.000
_cell.length_c   1.000
_cell.angle_alpha   90.00
_cell.angle_beta   90.00
_cell.angle_gamma   90.00
#
_symmetry.space_group_name_H-M   'P 1'
#
loop_
_entity.id
_entity.type
_entity.pdbx_description
1 polymer ?
#
loop_
_entity_poly.entity_id
_entity_poly.type
_entity_poly.pdbx_seq_one_letter_code
_entity_poly.pdbx_strand_id
1 'polypeptide(L)'
;MIPTEYKKLFEDLYFAPTEEAVDAVIQSHPDIFKDENWFPLGGNENMFGVVRNQQSNPIAAIVEKATNSIDAILVKKCYEAGIDPKSFEAPKSVDDAIKKFFPENQQWVLQTFRRKQAEEIRVLADGPPRNTSIIIYDNGEGQKPEDFESTFLSLLRGNKINIHFVQGKYNMGGSGALVFCGKRRYQLIGSKRFDNKSNFGFTLVRQYKITESVETKRFSHFRYLKIDGKIPSFDSEEMDLNLCDRNFRTGTVIKLYSYQFPSGYAGFAQDLNQSLNEFLFEPVLPLFTVDKKERYPNNKVLELDLFGLKRRLEEDKNAYVDSFFSEEYEDRLFRKAKVTCYVFKPKLEGKDVKKSKKIIRDRFFKNNMSVMFSINGQVHGSYTSEFITRTLKFNLLKDYLLIHIDCTGMKPDFREELFMSDRERLKHGDEANSLRSYLGKKLRKSQLGEINRRRKESIGLESEDTSELIKSFAKNLPKDSELFKLLQNTLKLEDLKDKKKTEEKKSLKEKADEKPFQPKRFPSLFKLNRKKGGINVLSLHHCMGDING
;
A
#
# COMPACT_ATOMS: atom_id res chain seq x y z
N MET A 1 37.45 9.23 -17.93
CA MET A 1 36.19 9.89 -18.33
C MET A 1 36.13 11.25 -17.65
N ILE A 2 35.71 12.29 -18.34
CA ILE A 2 35.74 13.68 -17.85
C ILE A 2 34.36 14.03 -17.23
N PRO A 3 34.24 14.88 -16.20
CA PRO A 3 32.96 15.21 -15.56
C PRO A 3 31.81 15.61 -16.51
N THR A 4 32.11 16.26 -17.64
CA THR A 4 31.12 16.62 -18.68
C THR A 4 30.46 15.38 -19.30
N GLU A 5 31.20 14.29 -19.47
CA GLU A 5 30.69 13.02 -20.00
C GLU A 5 29.77 12.33 -18.98
N TYR A 6 30.06 12.45 -17.68
CA TYR A 6 29.20 11.93 -16.62
C TYR A 6 27.86 12.66 -16.53
N LYS A 7 27.84 13.98 -16.74
CA LYS A 7 26.59 14.73 -16.82
C LYS A 7 25.70 14.23 -17.94
N LYS A 8 26.27 14.09 -19.15
CA LYS A 8 25.53 13.58 -20.31
C LYS A 8 25.04 12.16 -20.08
N LEU A 9 25.87 11.27 -19.53
CA LEU A 9 25.47 9.90 -19.18
C LEU A 9 24.29 9.88 -18.20
N PHE A 10 24.32 10.73 -17.17
CA PHE A 10 23.21 10.86 -16.24
C PHE A 10 21.94 11.34 -16.93
N GLU A 11 22.03 12.38 -17.78
CA GLU A 11 20.89 12.90 -18.53
C GLU A 11 20.30 11.84 -19.48
N ASP A 12 21.14 11.11 -20.21
CA ASP A 12 20.73 10.01 -21.11
C ASP A 12 19.97 8.92 -20.33
N LEU A 13 20.46 8.53 -19.15
CA LEU A 13 19.77 7.58 -18.27
C LEU A 13 18.49 8.19 -17.68
N TYR A 14 18.54 9.44 -17.22
CA TYR A 14 17.44 10.10 -16.53
C TYR A 14 16.26 10.35 -17.47
N PHE A 15 16.50 10.75 -18.71
CA PHE A 15 15.46 11.02 -19.70
C PHE A 15 15.01 9.77 -20.45
N ALA A 16 15.69 8.62 -20.29
CA ALA A 16 15.22 7.35 -20.83
C ALA A 16 13.82 6.99 -20.24
N PRO A 17 12.75 6.92 -21.05
CA PRO A 17 11.37 6.80 -20.54
C PRO A 17 11.04 5.44 -19.92
N THR A 18 11.71 4.37 -20.36
CA THR A 18 11.41 2.98 -20.00
C THR A 18 12.68 2.17 -19.79
N GLU A 19 12.56 0.93 -19.31
CA GLU A 19 13.72 0.05 -19.16
C GLU A 19 14.43 -0.25 -20.49
N GLU A 20 13.68 -0.36 -21.59
CA GLU A 20 14.25 -0.63 -22.92
C GLU A 20 15.12 0.54 -23.41
N ALA A 21 14.71 1.77 -23.11
CA ALA A 21 15.51 2.94 -23.44
C ALA A 21 16.80 3.01 -22.62
N VAL A 22 16.77 2.60 -21.34
CA VAL A 22 17.99 2.46 -20.53
C VAL A 22 18.95 1.44 -21.13
N ASP A 23 18.43 0.35 -21.68
CA ASP A 23 19.29 -0.64 -22.33
C ASP A 23 19.97 -0.12 -23.59
N ALA A 24 19.29 0.72 -24.37
CA ALA A 24 19.90 1.37 -25.51
C ALA A 24 21.07 2.28 -25.06
N VAL A 25 20.91 3.01 -23.95
CA VAL A 25 21.98 3.82 -23.34
C VAL A 25 23.13 2.94 -22.85
N ILE A 26 22.83 1.77 -22.27
CA ILE A 26 23.84 0.82 -21.83
C ILE A 26 24.65 0.25 -23.01
N GLN A 27 23.96 -0.10 -24.10
CA GLN A 27 24.56 -0.66 -25.31
C GLN A 27 25.43 0.35 -26.05
N SER A 28 25.09 1.65 -26.00
CA SER A 28 25.89 2.70 -26.63
C SER A 28 27.16 3.06 -25.85
N HIS A 29 27.32 2.56 -24.61
CA HIS A 29 28.48 2.84 -23.75
C HIS A 29 29.13 1.57 -23.18
N PRO A 30 29.60 0.64 -24.02
CA PRO A 30 30.11 -0.67 -23.57
C PRO A 30 31.29 -0.56 -22.58
N ASP A 31 32.18 0.43 -22.77
CA ASP A 31 33.34 0.65 -21.89
C ASP A 31 32.95 1.07 -20.46
N ILE A 32 31.76 1.67 -20.32
CA ILE A 32 31.20 2.12 -19.04
C ILE A 32 30.45 0.98 -18.36
N PHE A 33 29.65 0.24 -19.11
CA PHE A 33 28.73 -0.75 -18.55
C PHE A 33 29.27 -2.19 -18.57
N LYS A 34 30.58 -2.35 -18.79
CA LYS A 34 31.34 -3.59 -18.59
C LYS A 34 31.20 -4.15 -17.18
N ASP A 35 31.38 -5.47 -17.02
CA ASP A 35 30.99 -6.19 -15.81
C ASP A 35 31.73 -5.72 -14.55
N GLU A 36 33.00 -5.30 -14.71
CA GLU A 36 33.89 -4.85 -13.64
C GLU A 36 33.39 -3.58 -12.93
N ASN A 37 32.52 -2.82 -13.59
CA ASN A 37 31.93 -1.61 -13.06
C ASN A 37 30.66 -1.88 -12.23
N TRP A 38 30.24 -3.14 -12.07
CA TRP A 38 29.05 -3.49 -11.31
C TRP A 38 29.36 -4.14 -9.96
N PHE A 39 28.86 -3.51 -8.90
CA PHE A 39 29.12 -3.92 -7.53
C PHE A 39 27.84 -4.43 -6.84
N PRO A 40 27.93 -5.42 -5.93
CA PRO A 40 26.75 -6.00 -5.30
C PRO A 40 26.03 -4.99 -4.40
N LEU A 41 24.71 -4.87 -4.57
CA LEU A 41 23.86 -4.03 -3.71
C LEU A 41 23.89 -4.56 -2.27
N GLY A 42 24.04 -3.66 -1.29
CA GLY A 42 24.21 -4.05 0.12
C GLY A 42 25.59 -4.63 0.45
N GLY A 43 26.55 -4.59 -0.49
CA GLY A 43 27.91 -5.10 -0.30
C GLY A 43 28.04 -6.62 -0.34
N ASN A 44 26.95 -7.35 -0.60
CA ASN A 44 26.95 -8.80 -0.63
C ASN A 44 25.91 -9.33 -1.65
N GLU A 45 26.32 -10.21 -2.56
CA GLU A 45 25.42 -10.80 -3.56
C GLU A 45 24.23 -11.55 -2.90
N ASN A 46 24.41 -12.11 -1.70
CA ASN A 46 23.38 -12.85 -0.94
C ASN A 46 22.19 -11.98 -0.49
N MET A 47 22.26 -10.65 -0.65
CA MET A 47 21.18 -9.73 -0.29
C MET A 47 19.95 -9.81 -1.21
N PHE A 48 19.99 -10.63 -2.27
CA PHE A 48 18.88 -10.79 -3.20
C PHE A 48 17.57 -11.21 -2.52
N GLY A 49 17.62 -12.19 -1.60
CA GLY A 49 16.45 -12.67 -0.87
C GLY A 49 15.84 -11.59 0.05
N VAL A 50 16.69 -10.74 0.63
CA VAL A 50 16.27 -9.62 1.49
C VAL A 50 15.45 -8.63 0.68
N VAL A 51 15.97 -8.19 -0.48
CA VAL A 51 15.27 -7.22 -1.35
C VAL A 51 13.92 -7.78 -1.82
N ARG A 52 13.85 -9.07 -2.19
CA ARG A 52 12.61 -9.67 -2.70
C ARG A 52 11.51 -9.86 -1.66
N ASN A 53 11.87 -9.97 -0.40
CA ASN A 53 10.92 -10.21 0.69
C ASN A 53 10.53 -8.94 1.46
N GLN A 54 11.05 -7.77 1.05
CA GLN A 54 10.78 -6.50 1.75
C GLN A 54 9.35 -5.97 1.53
N GLN A 55 8.80 -6.13 0.33
CA GLN A 55 7.50 -5.58 -0.05
C GLN A 55 6.78 -6.54 -0.98
N SER A 56 5.48 -6.75 -0.76
CA SER A 56 4.61 -7.53 -1.64
C SER A 56 3.66 -6.65 -2.44
N ASN A 57 3.44 -5.41 -1.96
CA ASN A 57 2.58 -4.43 -2.59
C ASN A 57 3.39 -3.30 -3.28
N PRO A 58 3.17 -3.05 -4.59
CA PRO A 58 3.89 -1.99 -5.31
C PRO A 58 3.61 -0.58 -4.79
N ILE A 59 2.44 -0.33 -4.19
CA ILE A 59 2.10 0.98 -3.62
C ILE A 59 2.80 1.18 -2.29
N ALA A 60 2.83 0.15 -1.43
CA ALA A 60 3.55 0.23 -0.15
C ALA A 60 5.05 0.51 -0.37
N ALA A 61 5.66 -0.05 -1.41
CA ALA A 61 7.03 0.27 -1.78
C ALA A 61 7.25 1.74 -2.20
N ILE A 62 6.27 2.39 -2.85
CA ILE A 62 6.31 3.83 -3.13
C ILE A 62 6.14 4.63 -1.84
N VAL A 63 5.25 4.20 -0.94
CA VAL A 63 5.05 4.83 0.39
C VAL A 63 6.34 4.80 1.20
N GLU A 64 7.13 3.73 1.13
CA GLU A 64 8.44 3.68 1.79
C GLU A 64 9.43 4.72 1.24
N LYS A 65 9.44 4.95 -0.08
CA LYS A 65 10.26 6.01 -0.70
C LYS A 65 9.76 7.41 -0.31
N ALA A 66 8.44 7.61 -0.30
CA ALA A 66 7.80 8.85 0.16
C ALA A 66 8.11 9.13 1.64
N THR A 67 8.07 8.12 2.50
CA THR A 67 8.40 8.23 3.93
C THR A 67 9.88 8.60 4.12
N ASN A 68 10.79 8.01 3.34
CA ASN A 68 12.20 8.38 3.35
C ASN A 68 12.41 9.84 2.88
N SER A 69 11.59 10.32 1.96
CA SER A 69 11.61 11.73 1.50
C SER A 69 11.18 12.68 2.62
N ILE A 70 10.13 12.34 3.36
CA ILE A 70 9.70 13.08 4.56
C ILE A 70 10.84 13.14 5.58
N ASP A 71 11.44 12.00 5.90
CA ASP A 71 12.57 11.92 6.83
C ASP A 71 13.74 12.80 6.36
N ALA A 72 14.05 12.80 5.05
CA ALA A 72 15.12 13.60 4.47
C ALA A 72 14.85 15.11 4.62
N ILE A 73 13.60 15.55 4.49
CA ILE A 73 13.20 16.94 4.73
C ILE A 73 13.37 17.31 6.21
N LEU A 74 12.90 16.47 7.14
CA LEU A 74 13.06 16.73 8.58
C LEU A 74 14.53 16.79 9.00
N VAL A 75 15.34 15.87 8.48
CA VAL A 75 16.78 15.81 8.75
C VAL A 75 17.49 17.05 8.17
N LYS A 76 17.12 17.49 6.97
CA LYS A 76 17.60 18.76 6.40
C LYS A 76 17.30 19.94 7.33
N LYS A 77 16.06 20.06 7.82
CA LYS A 77 15.69 21.13 8.76
C LYS A 77 16.50 21.11 10.05
N CYS A 78 16.85 19.93 10.53
CA CYS A 78 17.73 19.79 11.68
C CYS A 78 19.14 20.35 11.40
N TYR A 79 19.73 19.99 10.25
CA TYR A 79 21.03 20.53 9.84
C TYR A 79 21.00 22.03 9.54
N GLU A 80 19.95 22.54 8.90
CA GLU A 80 19.75 23.98 8.66
C GLU A 80 19.67 24.78 9.97
N ALA A 81 19.16 24.17 11.04
CA ALA A 81 19.15 24.74 12.38
C ALA A 81 20.48 24.60 13.13
N GLY A 82 21.52 24.03 12.52
CA GLY A 82 22.82 23.79 13.15
C GLY A 82 22.83 22.65 14.17
N ILE A 83 21.80 21.79 14.16
CA ILE A 83 21.63 20.71 15.13
C ILE A 83 21.99 19.37 14.47
N ASP A 84 22.86 18.58 15.11
CA ASP A 84 23.11 17.20 14.70
C ASP A 84 21.83 16.36 14.97
N PRO A 85 21.24 15.70 13.97
CA PRO A 85 20.04 14.85 14.11
C PRO A 85 20.14 13.74 15.15
N LYS A 86 21.35 13.33 15.54
CA LYS A 86 21.61 12.28 16.55
C LYS A 86 21.89 12.85 17.95
N SER A 87 21.99 14.17 18.08
CA SER A 87 22.33 14.83 19.33
C SER A 87 21.17 14.86 20.33
N PHE A 88 21.50 15.23 21.57
CA PHE A 88 20.50 15.47 22.60
C PHE A 88 19.57 16.67 22.26
N GLU A 89 20.04 17.65 21.49
CA GLU A 89 19.28 18.85 21.10
C GLU A 89 18.28 18.61 19.96
N ALA A 90 18.42 17.47 19.27
CA ALA A 90 17.53 17.08 18.19
C ALA A 90 16.13 16.70 18.72
N PRO A 91 15.07 16.94 17.93
CA PRO A 91 13.70 16.57 18.30
C PRO A 91 13.59 15.13 18.78
N LYS A 92 12.76 14.86 19.80
CA LYS A 92 12.60 13.53 20.39
C LYS A 92 11.44 12.74 19.81
N SER A 93 10.67 13.36 18.94
CA SER A 93 9.58 12.75 18.20
C SER A 93 9.34 13.49 16.88
N VAL A 94 8.56 12.86 16.00
CA VAL A 94 8.10 13.49 14.75
C VAL A 94 7.27 14.74 15.04
N ASP A 95 6.41 14.70 16.05
CA ASP A 95 5.59 15.84 16.48
C ASP A 95 6.45 17.01 16.97
N ASP A 96 7.50 16.74 17.75
CA ASP A 96 8.47 17.77 18.17
C ASP A 96 9.18 18.38 16.97
N ALA A 97 9.57 17.57 15.97
CA ALA A 97 10.22 18.05 14.76
C ALA A 97 9.30 18.95 13.94
N ILE A 98 8.01 18.59 13.83
CA ILE A 98 7.01 19.40 13.12
C ILE A 98 6.77 20.72 13.85
N LYS A 99 6.58 20.69 15.18
CA LYS A 99 6.42 21.92 15.97
C LYS A 99 7.64 22.84 15.88
N LYS A 100 8.84 22.27 15.89
CA LYS A 100 10.10 23.03 15.85
C LYS A 100 10.41 23.60 14.48
N PHE A 101 10.23 22.82 13.42
CA PHE A 101 10.69 23.20 12.07
C PHE A 101 9.58 23.70 11.14
N PHE A 102 8.31 23.42 11.46
CA PHE A 102 7.14 23.81 10.68
C PHE A 102 6.05 24.39 11.59
N PRO A 103 6.29 25.52 12.29
CA PRO A 103 5.33 26.10 13.23
C PRO A 103 4.00 26.50 12.55
N GLU A 104 4.04 26.78 11.25
CA GLU A 104 2.88 27.15 10.43
C GLU A 104 2.15 25.94 9.81
N ASN A 105 2.43 24.69 10.23
CA ASN A 105 1.83 23.48 9.65
C ASN A 105 0.30 23.48 9.64
N GLN A 106 -0.35 24.19 10.58
CA GLN A 106 -1.80 24.33 10.64
C GLN A 106 -2.37 25.03 9.38
N GLN A 107 -1.57 25.87 8.71
CA GLN A 107 -1.97 26.54 7.48
C GLN A 107 -2.08 25.59 6.29
N TRP A 108 -1.52 24.37 6.35
CA TRP A 108 -1.71 23.34 5.33
C TRP A 108 -3.17 22.89 5.20
N VAL A 109 -4.07 23.38 6.06
CA VAL A 109 -5.51 23.29 5.83
C VAL A 109 -5.92 24.00 4.53
N LEU A 110 -5.25 25.11 4.20
CA LEU A 110 -5.45 25.87 2.97
C LEU A 110 -4.60 25.28 1.83
N GLN A 111 -5.21 25.13 0.65
CA GLN A 111 -4.56 24.47 -0.49
C GLN A 111 -3.27 25.17 -0.93
N THR A 112 -3.21 26.50 -0.90
CA THR A 112 -2.04 27.28 -1.31
C THR A 112 -0.78 26.93 -0.50
N PHE A 113 -0.88 26.98 0.83
CA PHE A 113 0.25 26.67 1.72
C PHE A 113 0.62 25.18 1.65
N ARG A 114 -0.39 24.32 1.56
CA ARG A 114 -0.18 22.88 1.45
C ARG A 114 0.54 22.49 0.17
N ARG A 115 0.14 23.07 -0.97
CA ARG A 115 0.77 22.82 -2.27
C ARG A 115 2.23 23.29 -2.26
N LYS A 116 2.51 24.47 -1.71
CA LYS A 116 3.89 24.97 -1.55
C LYS A 116 4.78 23.99 -0.76
N GLN A 117 4.26 23.41 0.33
CA GLN A 117 5.01 22.40 1.07
C GLN A 117 5.12 21.07 0.32
N ALA A 118 4.04 20.64 -0.34
CA ALA A 118 3.98 19.41 -1.12
C ALA A 118 5.01 19.39 -2.25
N GLU A 119 5.29 20.55 -2.84
CA GLU A 119 6.29 20.70 -3.89
C GLU A 119 7.73 20.35 -3.47
N GLU A 120 8.02 20.25 -2.17
CA GLU A 120 9.31 19.78 -1.66
C GLU A 120 9.49 18.26 -1.79
N ILE A 121 8.39 17.49 -1.98
CA ILE A 121 8.39 16.04 -2.19
C ILE A 121 7.46 15.68 -3.35
N ARG A 122 8.03 15.30 -4.49
CA ARG A 122 7.29 15.07 -5.74
C ARG A 122 7.36 13.61 -6.15
N VAL A 123 6.22 13.05 -6.52
CA VAL A 123 6.09 11.72 -7.14
C VAL A 123 5.53 11.92 -8.53
N LEU A 124 6.41 11.89 -9.52
CA LEU A 124 6.11 12.18 -10.91
C LEU A 124 6.01 10.90 -11.74
N ALA A 125 5.18 10.98 -12.76
CA ALA A 125 5.01 9.95 -13.74
C ALA A 125 5.85 10.26 -14.99
N ASP A 126 6.47 9.21 -15.55
CA ASP A 126 7.25 9.32 -16.77
C ASP A 126 7.05 8.09 -17.66
N GLY A 127 7.56 8.15 -18.90
CA GLY A 127 7.34 7.12 -19.90
C GLY A 127 5.92 7.05 -20.44
N PRO A 128 5.61 6.13 -21.37
CA PRO A 128 4.30 6.07 -22.00
C PRO A 128 3.22 5.54 -21.03
N PRO A 129 1.93 5.81 -21.29
CA PRO A 129 0.83 5.20 -20.55
C PRO A 129 0.96 3.66 -20.53
N ARG A 130 0.64 3.04 -19.39
CA ARG A 130 0.73 1.58 -19.15
C ARG A 130 2.14 0.97 -19.13
N ASN A 131 3.18 1.74 -19.43
CA ASN A 131 4.58 1.40 -19.14
C ASN A 131 5.21 2.61 -18.44
N THR A 132 4.69 2.89 -17.24
CA THR A 132 5.01 4.09 -16.46
C THR A 132 6.30 3.91 -15.70
N SER A 133 7.24 4.83 -15.86
CA SER A 133 8.34 5.03 -14.91
C SER A 133 7.92 6.03 -13.82
N ILE A 134 8.48 5.88 -12.62
CA ILE A 134 8.21 6.79 -11.49
C ILE A 134 9.46 7.58 -11.19
N ILE A 135 9.32 8.89 -11.03
CA ILE A 135 10.38 9.75 -10.50
C ILE A 135 9.93 10.20 -9.12
N ILE A 136 10.76 9.99 -8.11
CA ILE A 136 10.56 10.48 -6.75
C ILE A 136 11.66 11.50 -6.49
N TYR A 137 11.27 12.75 -6.26
CA TYR A 137 12.17 13.84 -5.92
C TYR A 137 11.85 14.35 -4.53
N ASP A 138 12.88 14.57 -3.73
CA ASP A 138 12.79 15.33 -2.50
C ASP A 138 13.86 16.42 -2.47
N ASN A 139 13.50 17.60 -1.98
CA ASN A 139 14.46 18.65 -1.65
C ASN A 139 14.98 18.50 -0.21
N GLY A 140 15.19 17.26 0.22
CA GLY A 140 15.67 16.91 1.54
C GLY A 140 17.17 17.05 1.67
N GLU A 141 17.72 16.32 2.63
CA GLU A 141 19.10 16.45 3.06
C GLU A 141 20.12 16.18 1.92
N GLY A 142 19.76 15.32 0.96
CA GLY A 142 20.66 14.82 -0.07
C GLY A 142 21.87 14.07 0.51
N GLN A 143 22.61 13.36 -0.33
CA GLN A 143 23.83 12.65 0.08
C GLN A 143 24.98 13.01 -0.85
N LYS A 144 26.21 12.95 -0.32
CA LYS A 144 27.41 13.08 -1.14
C LYS A 144 27.66 11.78 -1.91
N PRO A 145 28.29 11.81 -3.10
CA PRO A 145 28.58 10.60 -3.88
C PRO A 145 29.30 9.52 -3.06
N GLU A 146 30.25 9.90 -2.23
CA GLU A 146 31.03 9.01 -1.35
C GLU A 146 30.17 8.32 -0.27
N ASP A 147 29.03 8.89 0.10
CA ASP A 147 28.15 8.36 1.13
C ASP A 147 27.12 7.36 0.59
N PHE A 148 26.95 7.24 -0.74
CA PHE A 148 25.91 6.38 -1.33
C PHE A 148 26.04 4.91 -0.91
N GLU A 149 27.26 4.39 -0.87
CA GLU A 149 27.55 3.00 -0.48
C GLU A 149 27.15 2.72 0.98
N SER A 150 27.27 3.72 1.85
CA SER A 150 26.91 3.62 3.26
C SER A 150 25.44 3.94 3.53
N THR A 151 24.74 4.56 2.56
CA THR A 151 23.36 5.04 2.66
C THR A 151 22.47 4.31 1.65
N PHE A 152 22.13 4.92 0.51
CA PHE A 152 21.16 4.43 -0.48
C PHE A 152 21.41 2.99 -0.95
N LEU A 153 22.67 2.59 -1.03
CA LEU A 153 23.10 1.29 -1.57
C LEU A 153 23.40 0.27 -0.47
N SER A 154 23.31 0.68 0.79
CA SER A 154 23.41 -0.23 1.92
C SER A 154 22.06 -0.85 2.24
N LEU A 155 22.08 -2.11 2.67
CA LEU A 155 20.92 -2.84 3.16
C LEU A 155 21.16 -3.19 4.62
N LEU A 156 20.10 -3.17 5.44
CA LEU A 156 20.15 -3.56 6.86
C LEU A 156 21.06 -2.67 7.74
N ARG A 157 21.44 -1.48 7.27
CA ARG A 157 22.23 -0.54 8.07
C ARG A 157 21.35 0.33 8.94
N GLY A 158 21.72 0.43 10.22
CA GLY A 158 21.06 1.23 11.24
C GLY A 158 21.33 2.73 11.19
N ASN A 159 21.53 3.32 10.00
CA ASN A 159 22.04 4.70 9.86
C ASN A 159 21.19 5.75 10.58
N LYS A 160 19.87 5.47 10.66
CA LYS A 160 18.84 6.33 11.22
C LYS A 160 18.29 5.83 12.58
N ILE A 161 18.87 4.78 13.17
CA ILE A 161 18.37 4.19 14.44
C ILE A 161 18.37 5.23 15.57
N ASN A 162 19.40 6.08 15.63
CA ASN A 162 19.59 7.06 16.70
C ASN A 162 18.93 8.43 16.39
N ILE A 163 18.12 8.53 15.33
CA ILE A 163 17.37 9.75 15.01
C ILE A 163 15.92 9.50 15.44
N HIS A 164 15.43 10.27 16.42
CA HIS A 164 14.15 9.97 17.08
C HIS A 164 12.91 10.47 16.32
N PHE A 165 13.12 11.36 15.34
CA PHE A 165 12.06 12.03 14.58
C PHE A 165 11.97 11.56 13.13
N VAL A 166 12.51 10.37 12.83
CA VAL A 166 12.40 9.72 11.52
C VAL A 166 11.67 8.39 11.60
N GLN A 167 11.02 8.02 10.51
CA GLN A 167 10.18 6.83 10.42
C GLN A 167 10.92 5.64 9.79
N GLY A 168 11.82 5.87 8.84
CA GLY A 168 12.65 4.87 8.16
C GLY A 168 13.94 4.56 8.91
N LYS A 169 13.92 3.64 9.89
CA LYS A 169 15.08 3.40 10.78
C LYS A 169 16.15 2.42 10.25
N TYR A 170 15.74 1.35 9.58
CA TYR A 170 16.59 0.18 9.31
C TYR A 170 17.20 0.12 7.90
N ASN A 171 16.94 1.12 7.05
CA ASN A 171 17.36 1.13 5.65
C ASN A 171 17.00 -0.16 4.90
N MET A 172 15.78 -0.65 5.14
CA MET A 172 15.25 -1.88 4.55
C MET A 172 14.20 -1.57 3.49
N GLY A 173 13.18 -0.76 3.78
CA GLY A 173 12.04 -0.58 2.85
C GLY A 173 12.38 0.00 1.47
N GLY A 174 13.44 0.79 1.36
CA GLY A 174 13.77 1.51 0.13
C GLY A 174 14.08 0.61 -1.07
N SER A 175 14.68 -0.57 -0.87
CA SER A 175 15.05 -1.46 -1.99
C SER A 175 13.90 -2.36 -2.45
N GLY A 176 12.82 -2.46 -1.66
CA GLY A 176 11.64 -3.25 -2.00
C GLY A 176 10.96 -2.78 -3.29
N ALA A 177 11.14 -1.52 -3.70
CA ALA A 177 10.62 -1.00 -4.97
C ALA A 177 11.25 -1.66 -6.22
N LEU A 178 12.48 -2.19 -6.11
CA LEU A 178 13.20 -2.76 -7.26
C LEU A 178 12.46 -3.94 -7.89
N VAL A 179 11.72 -4.73 -7.11
CA VAL A 179 11.01 -5.92 -7.61
C VAL A 179 9.81 -5.59 -8.50
N PHE A 180 9.38 -4.33 -8.49
CA PHE A 180 8.28 -3.84 -9.31
C PHE A 180 8.79 -3.07 -10.54
N CYS A 181 10.08 -2.81 -10.68
CA CYS A 181 10.65 -2.13 -11.85
C CYS A 181 10.89 -3.13 -12.99
N GLY A 182 10.20 -3.03 -14.14
CA GLY A 182 10.49 -3.72 -15.40
C GLY A 182 10.85 -5.22 -15.30
N LYS A 183 11.52 -5.81 -16.29
CA LYS A 183 12.15 -7.14 -16.18
C LYS A 183 13.60 -7.07 -15.72
N ARG A 184 14.27 -5.93 -15.92
CA ARG A 184 15.71 -5.72 -15.62
C ARG A 184 15.96 -5.05 -14.27
N ARG A 185 14.89 -4.57 -13.63
CA ARG A 185 14.89 -4.00 -12.27
C ARG A 185 15.74 -2.74 -12.15
N TYR A 186 15.68 -1.88 -13.18
CA TYR A 186 16.43 -0.64 -13.18
C TYR A 186 15.88 0.37 -12.17
N GLN A 187 16.80 0.96 -11.40
CA GLN A 187 16.55 2.15 -10.59
C GLN A 187 17.74 3.08 -10.73
N LEU A 188 17.52 4.31 -11.17
CA LEU A 188 18.53 5.37 -11.14
C LEU A 188 18.39 6.14 -9.83
N ILE A 189 19.51 6.39 -9.18
CA ILE A 189 19.60 7.25 -8.00
C ILE A 189 20.52 8.41 -8.36
N GLY A 190 20.07 9.63 -8.12
CA GLY A 190 20.86 10.86 -8.20
C GLY A 190 20.68 11.68 -6.94
N SER A 191 21.75 12.28 -6.41
CA SER A 191 21.66 13.07 -5.19
C SER A 191 22.78 14.10 -5.09
N LYS A 192 22.48 15.22 -4.44
CA LYS A 192 23.43 16.26 -4.08
C LYS A 192 23.07 16.82 -2.71
N ARG A 193 24.07 17.01 -1.86
CA ARG A 193 23.88 17.48 -0.48
C ARG A 193 23.20 18.86 -0.44
N PHE A 194 22.31 19.07 0.52
CA PHE A 194 21.52 20.30 0.67
C PHE A 194 22.36 21.58 0.84
N ASP A 195 23.58 21.46 1.34
CA ASP A 195 24.50 22.59 1.55
C ASP A 195 25.17 23.07 0.25
N ASN A 196 24.89 22.40 -0.88
CA ASN A 196 25.42 22.70 -2.20
C ASN A 196 26.97 22.61 -2.29
N LYS A 197 27.64 21.97 -1.32
CA LYS A 197 29.11 21.87 -1.26
C LYS A 197 29.66 20.61 -1.94
N SER A 198 28.81 19.63 -2.24
CA SER A 198 29.21 18.39 -2.92
C SER A 198 28.89 18.42 -4.40
N ASN A 199 29.60 17.60 -5.18
CA ASN A 199 29.16 17.26 -6.54
C ASN A 199 27.79 16.54 -6.49
N PHE A 200 27.11 16.53 -7.63
CA PHE A 200 25.97 15.65 -7.85
C PHE A 200 26.50 14.25 -8.19
N GLY A 201 26.09 13.24 -7.41
CA GLY A 201 26.43 11.84 -7.64
C GLY A 201 25.26 11.06 -8.20
N PHE A 202 25.52 10.05 -9.03
CA PHE A 202 24.47 9.16 -9.50
C PHE A 202 24.94 7.71 -9.63
N THR A 203 24.00 6.78 -9.64
CA THR A 203 24.27 5.36 -9.92
C THR A 203 23.02 4.67 -10.46
N LEU A 204 23.22 3.69 -11.34
CA LEU A 204 22.17 2.82 -11.85
C LEU A 204 22.23 1.48 -11.11
N VAL A 205 21.11 1.04 -10.55
CA VAL A 205 20.92 -0.29 -9.96
C VAL A 205 20.23 -1.19 -10.98
N ARG A 206 20.61 -2.47 -11.06
CA ARG A 206 19.96 -3.50 -11.89
C ARG A 206 19.94 -4.87 -11.23
N GLN A 207 19.08 -5.75 -11.74
CA GLN A 207 19.19 -7.19 -11.46
C GLN A 207 20.13 -7.85 -12.46
N TYR A 208 21.15 -8.55 -11.96
CA TYR A 208 21.86 -9.56 -12.72
C TYR A 208 21.04 -10.85 -12.74
N LYS A 209 20.71 -11.35 -13.94
CA LYS A 209 20.06 -12.64 -14.13
C LYS A 209 21.11 -13.67 -14.54
N ILE A 210 20.99 -14.88 -14.01
CA ILE A 210 21.79 -16.01 -14.45
C ILE A 210 21.43 -16.29 -15.91
N THR A 211 22.44 -16.37 -16.76
CA THR A 211 22.33 -16.95 -18.10
C THR A 211 22.97 -18.34 -18.07
N GLU A 212 22.48 -19.26 -18.90
CA GLU A 212 22.96 -20.66 -18.96
C GLU A 212 24.48 -20.79 -19.25
N SER A 213 25.12 -19.71 -19.70
CA SER A 213 26.50 -19.66 -20.17
C SER A 213 27.59 -19.42 -19.11
N VAL A 214 27.25 -19.19 -17.83
CA VAL A 214 28.26 -18.86 -16.79
C VAL A 214 28.22 -19.88 -15.65
N GLU A 215 29.11 -20.88 -15.71
CA GLU A 215 29.17 -22.03 -14.78
C GLU A 215 29.44 -21.65 -13.31
N THR A 216 29.95 -20.45 -13.03
CA THR A 216 30.46 -20.07 -11.70
C THR A 216 29.46 -19.30 -10.83
N LYS A 217 28.45 -18.62 -11.38
CA LYS A 217 27.47 -17.84 -10.59
C LYS A 217 26.12 -18.54 -10.50
N ARG A 218 25.77 -18.99 -9.28
CA ARG A 218 24.60 -19.87 -9.03
C ARG A 218 23.29 -19.15 -8.66
N PHE A 219 23.27 -17.82 -8.55
CA PHE A 219 22.04 -17.09 -8.21
C PHE A 219 21.99 -15.67 -8.81
N SER A 220 20.77 -15.15 -9.01
CA SER A 220 20.53 -13.77 -9.41
C SER A 220 20.76 -12.82 -8.23
N HIS A 221 21.31 -11.64 -8.46
CA HIS A 221 21.53 -10.64 -7.42
C HIS A 221 21.34 -9.21 -7.96
N PHE A 222 21.18 -8.25 -7.05
CA PHE A 222 21.13 -6.82 -7.41
C PHE A 222 22.53 -6.23 -7.37
N ARG A 223 22.81 -5.34 -8.32
CA ARG A 223 24.10 -4.66 -8.45
C ARG A 223 23.92 -3.21 -8.86
N TYR A 224 24.88 -2.36 -8.52
CA TYR A 224 24.89 -0.94 -8.84
C TYR A 224 26.16 -0.55 -9.58
N LEU A 225 26.10 0.54 -10.34
CA LEU A 225 27.20 1.01 -11.17
C LEU A 225 28.19 1.87 -10.37
N LYS A 226 29.47 1.58 -10.52
CA LYS A 226 30.60 2.47 -10.21
C LYS A 226 31.50 2.60 -11.43
N ILE A 227 32.17 3.72 -11.57
CA ILE A 227 33.16 3.96 -12.64
C ILE A 227 34.49 4.23 -11.95
N ASP A 228 35.52 3.47 -12.33
CA ASP A 228 36.85 3.53 -11.69
C ASP A 228 36.78 3.35 -10.16
N GLY A 229 35.91 2.44 -9.71
CA GLY A 229 35.70 2.10 -8.30
C GLY A 229 34.93 3.14 -7.48
N LYS A 230 34.47 4.25 -8.09
CA LYS A 230 33.76 5.35 -7.42
C LYS A 230 32.36 5.56 -7.99
N ILE A 231 31.49 6.20 -7.20
CA ILE A 231 30.20 6.69 -7.68
C ILE A 231 30.46 7.84 -8.68
N PRO A 232 29.97 7.74 -9.94
CA PRO A 232 30.19 8.82 -10.91
C PRO A 232 29.51 10.09 -10.42
N SER A 233 30.21 11.20 -10.59
CA SER A 233 29.76 12.50 -10.10
C SER A 233 30.28 13.63 -10.98
N PHE A 234 29.53 14.73 -11.00
CA PHE A 234 29.86 15.93 -11.75
C PHE A 234 29.39 17.16 -10.97
N ASP A 235 30.00 18.30 -11.24
CA ASP A 235 29.54 19.56 -10.68
C ASP A 235 28.32 20.07 -11.44
N SER A 236 27.35 20.61 -10.70
CA SER A 236 26.13 21.18 -11.25
C SER A 236 25.43 22.03 -10.22
N GLU A 237 25.24 23.32 -10.49
CA GLU A 237 24.46 24.21 -9.62
C GLU A 237 22.96 23.96 -9.76
N GLU A 238 22.51 23.75 -11.00
CA GLU A 238 21.10 23.60 -11.35
C GLU A 238 20.93 22.68 -12.56
N MET A 239 19.90 21.85 -12.55
CA MET A 239 19.53 20.97 -13.67
C MET A 239 18.03 21.01 -13.91
N ASP A 240 17.61 21.15 -15.16
CA ASP A 240 16.22 20.92 -15.53
C ASP A 240 15.98 19.41 -15.66
N LEU A 241 15.33 18.84 -14.65
CA LEU A 241 14.96 17.43 -14.60
C LEU A 241 13.45 17.23 -14.87
N ASN A 242 12.77 18.20 -15.48
CA ASN A 242 11.32 18.15 -15.72
C ASN A 242 10.52 17.86 -14.43
N LEU A 243 10.89 18.47 -13.31
CA LEU A 243 10.25 18.19 -12.02
C LEU A 243 8.88 18.89 -11.85
N CYS A 244 8.30 19.50 -12.89
CA CYS A 244 7.08 20.34 -12.89
C CYS A 244 7.30 21.72 -12.25
N ASP A 245 7.67 22.71 -13.06
CA ASP A 245 7.91 24.10 -12.61
C ASP A 245 8.98 24.22 -11.51
N ARG A 246 9.99 23.33 -11.52
CA ARG A 246 11.14 23.37 -10.61
C ARG A 246 12.36 22.73 -11.24
N ASN A 247 13.48 23.40 -11.11
CA ASN A 247 14.79 22.82 -11.40
C ASN A 247 15.36 22.11 -10.18
N PHE A 248 16.13 21.07 -10.42
CA PHE A 248 16.91 20.39 -9.39
C PHE A 248 18.11 21.26 -9.01
N ARG A 249 18.32 21.46 -7.70
CA ARG A 249 19.53 22.10 -7.15
C ARG A 249 20.21 21.20 -6.13
N THR A 250 19.43 20.71 -5.17
CA THR A 250 19.87 19.80 -4.11
C THR A 250 18.79 18.78 -3.77
N GLY A 251 19.15 17.79 -2.96
CA GLY A 251 18.26 16.74 -2.50
C GLY A 251 18.50 15.44 -3.27
N THR A 252 17.46 14.64 -3.44
CA THR A 252 17.56 13.32 -4.06
C THR A 252 16.51 13.16 -5.15
N VAL A 253 16.90 12.50 -6.24
CA VAL A 253 16.00 12.05 -7.29
C VAL A 253 16.19 10.55 -7.52
N ILE A 254 15.10 9.80 -7.50
CA ILE A 254 15.09 8.36 -7.75
C ILE A 254 14.16 8.11 -8.92
N LYS A 255 14.65 7.45 -9.97
CA LYS A 255 13.82 6.99 -11.09
C LYS A 255 13.69 5.48 -11.06
N LEU A 256 12.46 5.00 -10.99
CA LEU A 256 12.05 3.59 -11.05
C LEU A 256 11.51 3.32 -12.44
N TYR A 257 12.23 2.54 -13.25
CA TYR A 257 11.88 2.36 -14.65
C TYR A 257 10.80 1.30 -14.84
N SER A 258 9.84 1.59 -15.71
CA SER A 258 8.79 0.64 -16.12
C SER A 258 8.12 -0.04 -14.92
N TYR A 259 7.68 0.76 -13.96
CA TYR A 259 7.16 0.32 -12.68
C TYR A 259 5.79 -0.34 -12.81
N GLN A 260 5.64 -1.49 -12.16
CA GLN A 260 4.43 -2.28 -12.17
C GLN A 260 3.43 -1.73 -11.15
N PHE A 261 2.30 -1.25 -11.66
CA PHE A 261 1.14 -0.86 -10.84
C PHE A 261 0.13 -2.01 -10.70
N PRO A 262 -0.73 -1.97 -9.66
CA PRO A 262 -1.91 -2.82 -9.60
C PRO A 262 -2.80 -2.64 -10.84
N SER A 263 -3.54 -3.68 -11.21
CA SER A 263 -4.49 -3.61 -12.33
C SER A 263 -5.58 -2.54 -12.07
N GLY A 264 -6.06 -1.92 -13.16
CA GLY A 264 -7.16 -0.94 -13.09
C GLY A 264 -6.75 0.51 -12.83
N TYR A 265 -5.46 0.84 -12.81
CA TYR A 265 -4.98 2.22 -12.84
C TYR A 265 -5.24 2.85 -14.22
N ALA A 266 -6.08 3.89 -14.26
CA ALA A 266 -6.46 4.62 -15.46
C ALA A 266 -5.65 5.92 -15.64
N GLY A 267 -5.28 6.59 -14.54
CA GLY A 267 -4.47 7.81 -14.55
C GLY A 267 -3.54 7.86 -13.33
N PHE A 268 -2.24 8.10 -13.55
CA PHE A 268 -1.23 7.96 -12.50
C PHE A 268 -1.50 8.91 -11.34
N ALA A 269 -1.63 10.22 -11.60
CA ALA A 269 -1.77 11.20 -10.51
C ALA A 269 -2.98 10.89 -9.62
N GLN A 270 -4.15 10.64 -10.21
CA GLN A 270 -5.38 10.41 -9.44
C GLN A 270 -5.38 9.07 -8.71
N ASP A 271 -5.09 7.96 -9.42
CA ASP A 271 -5.15 6.63 -8.83
C ASP A 271 -4.06 6.41 -7.79
N LEU A 272 -2.84 6.91 -8.07
CA LEU A 272 -1.73 6.85 -7.12
C LEU A 272 -2.02 7.75 -5.92
N ASN A 273 -2.48 8.98 -6.11
CA ASN A 273 -2.83 9.87 -4.99
C ASN A 273 -3.89 9.21 -4.10
N GLN A 274 -4.91 8.59 -4.69
CA GLN A 274 -5.92 7.88 -3.91
C GLN A 274 -5.31 6.72 -3.11
N SER A 275 -4.50 5.86 -3.74
CA SER A 275 -3.90 4.72 -3.05
C SER A 275 -2.84 5.12 -2.02
N LEU A 276 -2.05 6.16 -2.27
CA LEU A 276 -1.11 6.71 -1.29
C LEU A 276 -1.83 7.25 -0.06
N ASN A 277 -2.99 7.91 -0.22
CA ASN A 277 -3.79 8.36 0.93
C ASN A 277 -4.25 7.20 1.82
N GLU A 278 -4.54 6.01 1.26
CA GLU A 278 -4.91 4.84 2.08
C GLU A 278 -3.77 4.38 3.00
N PHE A 279 -2.51 4.49 2.55
CA PHE A 279 -1.34 4.12 3.35
C PHE A 279 -0.75 5.27 4.18
N LEU A 280 -0.99 6.51 3.77
CA LEU A 280 -0.63 7.73 4.48
C LEU A 280 -1.91 8.33 5.02
N PHE A 281 -2.40 7.83 6.15
CA PHE A 281 -3.67 8.29 6.73
C PHE A 281 -3.58 9.76 7.17
N GLU A 282 -2.48 10.12 7.81
CA GLU A 282 -2.17 11.47 8.29
C GLU A 282 -0.67 11.74 8.09
N PRO A 283 -0.19 11.92 6.85
CA PRO A 283 1.23 12.07 6.58
C PRO A 283 1.79 13.30 7.29
N VAL A 284 3.01 13.14 7.78
CA VAL A 284 3.76 14.18 8.51
C VAL A 284 3.97 15.44 7.66
N LEU A 285 4.24 15.28 6.37
CA LEU A 285 4.35 16.38 5.40
C LEU A 285 3.47 16.10 4.18
N PRO A 286 2.88 17.14 3.55
CA PRO A 286 2.24 17.04 2.25
C PRO A 286 3.19 16.51 1.15
N LEU A 287 2.63 15.84 0.15
CA LEU A 287 3.36 15.34 -1.03
C LEU A 287 2.66 15.78 -2.31
N PHE A 288 3.39 15.85 -3.43
CA PHE A 288 2.85 16.28 -4.71
C PHE A 288 2.93 15.16 -5.75
N THR A 289 1.78 14.70 -6.24
CA THR A 289 1.69 13.70 -7.31
C THR A 289 1.45 14.38 -8.64
N VAL A 290 2.30 14.09 -9.62
CA VAL A 290 2.31 14.77 -10.93
C VAL A 290 2.30 13.77 -12.07
N ASP A 291 1.46 14.03 -13.06
CA ASP A 291 1.42 13.39 -14.36
C ASP A 291 1.60 14.46 -15.45
N LYS A 292 1.83 14.04 -16.69
CA LYS A 292 2.21 14.91 -17.81
C LYS A 292 1.08 15.00 -18.85
N LYS A 293 0.86 16.19 -19.43
CA LYS A 293 -0.15 16.41 -20.48
C LYS A 293 0.13 15.54 -21.70
N GLU A 294 1.39 15.31 -22.01
CA GLU A 294 1.85 14.50 -23.13
C GLU A 294 1.42 13.02 -22.97
N ARG A 295 1.29 12.55 -21.73
CA ARG A 295 0.87 11.17 -21.43
C ARG A 295 -0.65 11.03 -21.45
N TYR A 296 -1.36 12.03 -20.93
CA TYR A 296 -2.82 12.02 -20.80
C TYR A 296 -3.43 13.38 -21.21
N PRO A 297 -3.50 13.68 -22.53
CA PRO A 297 -3.86 15.01 -23.02
C PRO A 297 -5.31 15.42 -22.68
N ASN A 298 -6.19 14.44 -22.51
CA ASN A 298 -7.60 14.66 -22.16
C ASN A 298 -7.85 14.71 -20.65
N ASN A 299 -6.83 14.43 -19.82
CA ASN A 299 -6.98 14.47 -18.37
C ASN A 299 -6.75 15.90 -17.85
N LYS A 300 -7.76 16.46 -17.20
CA LYS A 300 -7.71 17.81 -16.61
C LYS A 300 -7.05 17.86 -15.23
N VAL A 301 -6.82 16.70 -14.61
CA VAL A 301 -6.27 16.57 -13.26
C VAL A 301 -4.99 15.75 -13.33
N LEU A 302 -3.90 16.46 -13.57
CA LEU A 302 -2.55 15.90 -13.70
C LEU A 302 -1.69 16.18 -12.48
N GLU A 303 -2.07 17.16 -11.67
CA GLU A 303 -1.31 17.63 -10.52
C GLU A 303 -2.23 17.62 -9.30
N LEU A 304 -1.80 16.92 -8.25
CA LEU A 304 -2.55 16.81 -7.02
C LEU A 304 -1.62 16.86 -5.82
N ASP A 305 -1.94 17.73 -4.86
CA ASP A 305 -1.41 17.63 -3.51
C ASP A 305 -2.03 16.43 -2.78
N LEU A 306 -1.23 15.79 -1.93
CA LEU A 306 -1.62 14.69 -1.07
C LEU A 306 -1.34 15.07 0.38
N PHE A 307 -2.35 14.98 1.24
CA PHE A 307 -2.18 15.26 2.66
C PHE A 307 -3.16 14.47 3.53
N GLY A 308 -3.21 13.17 3.25
CA GLY A 308 -3.83 12.20 4.13
C GLY A 308 -5.28 11.89 3.84
N LEU A 309 -5.62 10.62 4.06
CA LEU A 309 -7.01 10.18 4.00
C LEU A 309 -7.88 10.84 5.08
N LYS A 310 -7.35 11.07 6.29
CA LYS A 310 -8.07 11.74 7.38
C LYS A 310 -8.73 13.03 6.93
N ARG A 311 -7.95 13.90 6.27
CA ARG A 311 -8.43 15.17 5.74
C ARG A 311 -9.60 14.97 4.78
N ARG A 312 -9.49 14.03 3.84
CA ARG A 312 -10.55 13.71 2.87
C ARG A 312 -11.82 13.16 3.54
N LEU A 313 -11.72 12.62 4.75
CA LEU A 313 -12.84 12.11 5.53
C LEU A 313 -13.47 13.21 6.40
N GLU A 314 -12.67 14.12 6.93
CA GLU A 314 -13.08 15.17 7.88
C GLU A 314 -13.35 16.54 7.23
N GLU A 315 -13.34 16.65 5.90
CA GLU A 315 -13.70 17.88 5.17
C GLU A 315 -15.15 18.34 5.45
N ASP A 316 -15.36 19.63 5.73
CA ASP A 316 -16.65 20.22 6.13
C ASP A 316 -17.82 19.94 5.16
N LYS A 317 -17.53 19.68 3.89
CA LYS A 317 -18.52 19.34 2.84
C LYS A 317 -18.35 17.91 2.33
N ASN A 318 -18.16 16.95 3.22
CA ASN A 318 -18.00 15.56 2.82
C ASN A 318 -19.29 14.95 2.23
N ALA A 319 -19.26 14.62 0.95
CA ALA A 319 -20.37 13.96 0.26
C ALA A 319 -20.60 12.51 0.70
N TYR A 320 -19.59 11.86 1.30
CA TYR A 320 -19.54 10.42 1.55
C TYR A 320 -19.73 10.02 3.01
N VAL A 321 -19.13 10.76 3.94
CA VAL A 321 -19.20 10.48 5.38
C VAL A 321 -20.51 11.03 5.94
N ASP A 322 -21.23 10.20 6.67
CA ASP A 322 -22.48 10.52 7.37
C ASP A 322 -22.17 11.08 8.75
N SER A 323 -21.33 10.36 9.50
CA SER A 323 -20.86 10.77 10.81
C SER A 323 -19.50 10.15 11.09
N PHE A 324 -18.74 10.76 11.99
CA PHE A 324 -17.53 10.17 12.54
C PHE A 324 -17.39 10.55 14.02
N PHE A 325 -16.66 9.75 14.76
CA PHE A 325 -16.35 10.03 16.16
C PHE A 325 -15.01 9.41 16.55
N SER A 326 -14.39 9.98 17.59
CA SER A 326 -13.10 9.51 18.12
C SER A 326 -13.23 9.15 19.60
N GLU A 327 -12.57 8.06 20.00
CA GLU A 327 -12.43 7.65 21.39
C GLU A 327 -10.94 7.42 21.70
N GLU A 328 -10.47 7.89 22.85
CA GLU A 328 -9.17 7.53 23.36
C GLU A 328 -9.32 6.35 24.33
N TYR A 329 -8.55 5.29 24.07
CA TYR A 329 -8.48 4.14 24.95
C TYR A 329 -7.14 4.11 25.66
N GLU A 330 -7.20 3.98 26.98
CA GLU A 330 -6.06 3.71 27.82
C GLU A 330 -6.18 2.32 28.44
N ASP A 331 -5.08 1.57 28.42
CA ASP A 331 -5.02 0.23 28.96
C ASP A 331 -3.59 -0.10 29.41
N ARG A 332 -3.45 -0.94 30.44
CA ARG A 332 -2.13 -1.35 30.95
C ARG A 332 -1.32 -2.13 29.91
N LEU A 333 -1.98 -2.84 28.99
CA LEU A 333 -1.35 -3.63 27.93
C LEU A 333 -0.63 -2.73 26.93
N PHE A 334 -1.36 -1.84 26.26
CA PHE A 334 -0.84 -1.06 25.13
C PHE A 334 -0.61 0.42 25.45
N ARG A 335 -0.87 0.89 26.67
CA ARG A 335 -0.82 2.30 27.13
C ARG A 335 -1.92 3.17 26.54
N LYS A 336 -1.79 3.65 25.30
CA LYS A 336 -2.73 4.60 24.69
C LYS A 336 -2.95 4.28 23.22
N ALA A 337 -4.21 4.31 22.79
CA ALA A 337 -4.60 4.24 21.38
C ALA A 337 -5.77 5.17 21.13
N LYS A 338 -5.69 6.00 20.08
CA LYS A 338 -6.83 6.80 19.63
C LYS A 338 -7.53 6.07 18.50
N VAL A 339 -8.84 5.90 18.62
CA VAL A 339 -9.66 5.17 17.65
C VAL A 339 -10.70 6.09 17.07
N THR A 340 -10.68 6.27 15.76
CA THR A 340 -11.64 7.10 15.02
C THR A 340 -12.47 6.22 14.09
N CYS A 341 -13.79 6.30 14.19
CA CYS A 341 -14.72 5.55 13.37
C CYS A 341 -15.41 6.48 12.38
N TYR A 342 -15.29 6.20 11.08
CA TYR A 342 -15.94 6.92 10.00
C TYR A 342 -17.07 6.07 9.41
N VAL A 343 -18.29 6.58 9.48
CA VAL A 343 -19.49 5.91 8.97
C VAL A 343 -19.91 6.59 7.67
N PHE A 344 -19.95 5.81 6.58
CA PHE A 344 -20.32 6.30 5.26
C PHE A 344 -21.84 6.26 5.03
N LYS A 345 -22.35 7.21 4.25
CA LYS A 345 -23.75 7.26 3.81
C LYS A 345 -24.10 5.99 3.01
N PRO A 346 -25.21 5.31 3.31
CA PRO A 346 -25.64 4.13 2.55
C PRO A 346 -26.08 4.50 1.12
N LYS A 347 -26.57 5.73 0.93
CA LYS A 347 -27.00 6.28 -0.36
C LYS A 347 -26.42 7.68 -0.53
N LEU A 348 -25.69 7.88 -1.62
CA LEU A 348 -25.19 9.19 -2.03
C LEU A 348 -26.27 9.95 -2.80
N GLU A 349 -26.23 11.28 -2.71
CA GLU A 349 -27.18 12.15 -3.40
C GLU A 349 -27.18 11.90 -4.92
N GLY A 350 -28.37 11.77 -5.50
CA GLY A 350 -28.53 11.49 -6.94
C GLY A 350 -27.99 10.14 -7.41
N LYS A 351 -27.79 9.15 -6.51
CA LYS A 351 -27.34 7.79 -6.83
C LYS A 351 -28.23 6.74 -6.14
N ASP A 352 -28.32 5.56 -6.75
CA ASP A 352 -28.88 4.38 -6.09
C ASP A 352 -27.87 3.76 -5.09
N VAL A 353 -28.34 2.84 -4.23
CA VAL A 353 -27.53 2.19 -3.19
C VAL A 353 -26.37 1.38 -3.78
N LYS A 354 -26.60 0.65 -4.87
CA LYS A 354 -25.58 -0.20 -5.50
C LYS A 354 -24.44 0.64 -6.07
N LYS A 355 -24.77 1.75 -6.72
CA LYS A 355 -23.82 2.71 -7.29
C LYS A 355 -23.09 3.47 -6.18
N SER A 356 -23.80 3.88 -5.13
CA SER A 356 -23.21 4.52 -3.94
C SER A 356 -22.17 3.63 -3.29
N LYS A 357 -22.54 2.37 -3.01
CA LYS A 357 -21.65 1.35 -2.46
C LYS A 357 -20.41 1.14 -3.33
N LYS A 358 -20.57 1.01 -4.64
CA LYS A 358 -19.45 0.86 -5.57
C LYS A 358 -18.49 2.06 -5.48
N ILE A 359 -19.03 3.29 -5.51
CA ILE A 359 -18.21 4.51 -5.42
C ILE A 359 -17.44 4.56 -4.10
N ILE A 360 -18.09 4.29 -2.97
CA ILE A 360 -17.45 4.30 -1.65
C ILE A 360 -16.32 3.26 -1.60
N ARG A 361 -16.62 2.02 -2.03
CA ARG A 361 -15.63 0.94 -2.06
C ARG A 361 -14.43 1.30 -2.93
N ASP A 362 -14.68 1.78 -4.14
CA ASP A 362 -13.63 2.09 -5.11
C ASP A 362 -12.78 3.30 -4.65
N ARG A 363 -13.33 4.22 -3.83
CA ARG A 363 -12.65 5.45 -3.34
C ARG A 363 -11.94 5.34 -2.00
N PHE A 364 -12.41 4.47 -1.10
CA PHE A 364 -11.98 4.43 0.30
C PHE A 364 -11.58 3.02 0.78
N PHE A 365 -11.90 1.98 0.01
CA PHE A 365 -11.63 0.59 0.37
C PHE A 365 -10.98 -0.16 -0.80
N LYS A 366 -10.14 0.52 -1.61
CA LYS A 366 -9.53 -0.07 -2.82
C LYS A 366 -8.67 -1.28 -2.45
N ASN A 367 -7.94 -1.20 -1.34
CA ASN A 367 -7.15 -2.29 -0.78
C ASN A 367 -7.88 -3.11 0.31
N ASN A 368 -9.21 -2.96 0.45
CA ASN A 368 -10.02 -3.65 1.46
C ASN A 368 -9.53 -3.42 2.91
N MET A 369 -8.95 -2.24 3.18
CA MET A 369 -8.48 -1.82 4.50
C MET A 369 -9.64 -1.17 5.26
N SER A 370 -10.40 -1.97 6.01
CA SER A 370 -11.55 -1.48 6.79
C SER A 370 -11.17 -1.02 8.19
N VAL A 371 -10.06 -1.55 8.73
CA VAL A 371 -9.45 -1.09 9.99
C VAL A 371 -8.00 -0.80 9.71
N MET A 372 -7.55 0.43 9.93
CA MET A 372 -6.19 0.90 9.64
C MET A 372 -5.45 1.16 10.95
N PHE A 373 -4.23 0.63 11.08
CA PHE A 373 -3.37 0.84 12.23
C PHE A 373 -2.18 1.69 11.81
N SER A 374 -2.02 2.89 12.38
CA SER A 374 -0.96 3.81 11.98
C SER A 374 0.03 4.12 13.09
N ILE A 375 1.26 4.46 12.72
CA ILE A 375 2.26 5.08 13.58
C ILE A 375 2.71 6.37 12.88
N ASN A 376 2.68 7.50 13.59
CA ASN A 376 2.97 8.84 13.03
C ASN A 376 2.18 9.11 11.72
N GLY A 377 0.94 8.60 11.67
CA GLY A 377 0.03 8.76 10.54
C GLY A 377 0.32 7.93 9.28
N GLN A 378 1.42 7.16 9.23
CA GLN A 378 1.61 6.10 8.22
C GLN A 378 0.95 4.81 8.69
N VAL A 379 0.20 4.13 7.80
CA VAL A 379 -0.40 2.83 8.08
C VAL A 379 0.66 1.73 8.06
N HIS A 380 0.71 0.93 9.13
CA HIS A 380 1.65 -0.18 9.32
C HIS A 380 0.97 -1.56 9.33
N GLY A 381 -0.36 -1.59 9.27
CA GLY A 381 -1.14 -2.81 9.18
C GLY A 381 -2.62 -2.51 9.07
N SER A 382 -3.40 -3.51 8.66
CA SER A 382 -4.84 -3.37 8.54
C SER A 382 -5.60 -4.66 8.82
N TYR A 383 -6.88 -4.52 9.17
CA TYR A 383 -7.86 -5.59 9.05
C TYR A 383 -8.83 -5.31 7.91
N THR A 384 -9.34 -6.39 7.34
CA THR A 384 -10.42 -6.34 6.36
C THR A 384 -11.78 -6.17 7.05
N SER A 385 -12.84 -6.05 6.23
CA SER A 385 -14.23 -6.02 6.69
C SER A 385 -14.67 -7.27 7.50
N GLU A 386 -13.82 -8.29 7.59
CA GLU A 386 -13.97 -9.41 8.52
C GLU A 386 -14.03 -8.94 9.98
N PHE A 387 -13.25 -7.94 10.38
CA PHE A 387 -13.30 -7.41 11.76
C PHE A 387 -14.69 -6.87 12.09
N ILE A 388 -15.31 -6.17 11.13
CA ILE A 388 -16.65 -5.60 11.28
C ILE A 388 -17.71 -6.71 11.38
N THR A 389 -17.63 -7.72 10.52
CA THR A 389 -18.65 -8.79 10.44
C THR A 389 -18.50 -9.84 11.54
N ARG A 390 -17.29 -10.26 11.88
CA ARG A 390 -17.03 -11.33 12.86
C ARG A 390 -16.79 -10.82 14.27
N THR A 391 -15.96 -9.78 14.42
CA THR A 391 -15.63 -9.24 15.74
C THR A 391 -16.70 -8.28 16.22
N LEU A 392 -17.13 -7.31 15.41
CA LEU A 392 -18.18 -6.38 15.83
C LEU A 392 -19.61 -6.95 15.67
N LYS A 393 -19.81 -7.90 14.76
CA LYS A 393 -21.14 -8.43 14.37
C LYS A 393 -22.05 -7.36 13.76
N PHE A 394 -21.46 -6.36 13.10
CA PHE A 394 -22.15 -5.22 12.49
C PHE A 394 -22.24 -5.37 10.97
N ASN A 395 -22.95 -6.40 10.50
CA ASN A 395 -23.01 -6.76 9.08
C ASN A 395 -23.48 -5.62 8.16
N LEU A 396 -24.40 -4.77 8.63
CA LEU A 396 -24.92 -3.61 7.88
C LEU A 396 -23.89 -2.48 7.71
N LEU A 397 -22.79 -2.52 8.47
CA LEU A 397 -21.70 -1.56 8.40
C LEU A 397 -20.50 -2.07 7.60
N LYS A 398 -20.50 -3.34 7.16
CA LYS A 398 -19.37 -4.01 6.49
C LYS A 398 -18.72 -3.16 5.39
N ASP A 399 -19.54 -2.55 4.55
CA ASP A 399 -19.11 -1.80 3.37
C ASP A 399 -19.14 -0.26 3.57
N TYR A 400 -19.41 0.18 4.79
CA TYR A 400 -19.69 1.59 5.12
C TYR A 400 -19.00 2.06 6.40
N LEU A 401 -18.01 1.31 6.90
CA LEU A 401 -17.30 1.64 8.12
C LEU A 401 -15.81 1.52 7.87
N LEU A 402 -15.12 2.63 8.09
CA LEU A 402 -13.66 2.69 8.19
C LEU A 402 -13.29 3.02 9.63
N ILE A 403 -12.38 2.25 10.20
CA ILE A 403 -11.88 2.46 11.56
C ILE A 403 -10.40 2.77 11.46
N HIS A 404 -9.97 3.89 12.02
CA HIS A 404 -8.57 4.25 12.15
C HIS A 404 -8.14 4.09 13.60
N ILE A 405 -6.96 3.53 13.81
CA ILE A 405 -6.35 3.29 15.12
C ILE A 405 -4.96 3.90 15.08
N ASP A 406 -4.77 5.01 15.79
CA ASP A 406 -3.47 5.62 15.99
C ASP A 406 -2.73 4.91 17.12
N CYS A 407 -1.67 4.19 16.75
CA CYS A 407 -0.81 3.43 17.63
C CYS A 407 0.43 4.23 18.10
N THR A 408 0.56 5.51 17.75
CA THR A 408 1.76 6.31 18.08
C THR A 408 2.02 6.38 19.58
N GLY A 409 0.96 6.50 20.38
CA GLY A 409 1.02 6.54 21.84
C GLY A 409 1.22 5.18 22.53
N MET A 410 1.28 4.08 21.78
CA MET A 410 1.43 2.74 22.35
C MET A 410 2.85 2.50 22.91
N LYS A 411 2.96 1.58 23.86
CA LYS A 411 4.28 1.13 24.37
C LYS A 411 5.16 0.63 23.21
N PRO A 412 6.47 0.95 23.18
CA PRO A 412 7.38 0.48 22.14
C PRO A 412 7.35 -1.04 21.97
N ASP A 413 7.53 -1.80 23.04
CA ASP A 413 7.57 -3.27 23.02
C ASP A 413 6.26 -3.85 22.45
N PHE A 414 5.12 -3.27 22.81
CA PHE A 414 3.83 -3.70 22.27
C PHE A 414 3.72 -3.42 20.76
N ARG A 415 4.25 -2.28 20.28
CA ARG A 415 4.30 -1.98 18.84
C ARG A 415 5.21 -2.95 18.09
N GLU A 416 6.34 -3.30 18.69
CA GLU A 416 7.29 -4.26 18.11
C GLU A 416 6.63 -5.64 17.94
N GLU A 417 5.79 -6.07 18.88
CA GLU A 417 5.01 -7.32 18.75
C GLU A 417 3.73 -7.20 17.92
N LEU A 418 3.27 -5.99 17.63
CA LEU A 418 2.07 -5.76 16.83
C LEU A 418 2.37 -5.70 15.32
N PHE A 419 3.50 -5.09 14.91
CA PHE A 419 3.77 -4.76 13.51
C PHE A 419 4.91 -5.57 12.90
N MET A 420 4.79 -5.86 11.60
CA MET A 420 5.88 -6.41 10.80
C MET A 420 6.75 -5.29 10.19
N SER A 421 7.99 -5.63 9.83
CA SER A 421 8.91 -4.68 9.20
C SER A 421 8.46 -4.21 7.82
N ASP A 422 7.61 -4.97 7.14
CA ASP A 422 7.07 -4.66 5.81
C ASP A 422 5.91 -3.64 5.83
N ARG A 423 5.35 -3.32 7.01
CA ARG A 423 4.26 -2.35 7.22
C ARG A 423 2.96 -2.67 6.47
N GLU A 424 2.79 -3.91 6.02
CA GLU A 424 1.60 -4.33 5.26
C GLU A 424 0.56 -5.00 6.17
N ARG A 425 1.01 -5.76 7.17
CA ARG A 425 0.15 -6.56 8.06
C ARG A 425 0.59 -6.50 9.51
N LEU A 426 -0.37 -6.79 10.38
CA LEU A 426 -0.09 -7.06 11.78
C LEU A 426 0.53 -8.45 11.95
N LYS A 427 1.37 -8.60 12.97
CA LYS A 427 1.88 -9.90 13.40
C LYS A 427 0.73 -10.77 13.92
N HIS A 428 0.88 -12.08 13.76
CA HIS A 428 0.02 -13.05 14.44
C HIS A 428 0.63 -13.34 15.80
N GLY A 429 -0.10 -13.04 16.88
CA GLY A 429 0.40 -13.17 18.24
C GLY A 429 -0.62 -12.74 19.28
N ASP A 430 -0.27 -12.92 20.54
CA ASP A 430 -1.15 -12.65 21.68
C ASP A 430 -1.47 -11.17 21.83
N GLU A 431 -0.53 -10.28 21.50
CA GLU A 431 -0.71 -8.83 21.51
C GLU A 431 -1.76 -8.40 20.48
N ALA A 432 -1.65 -8.89 19.25
CA ALA A 432 -2.62 -8.61 18.19
C ALA A 432 -4.02 -9.15 18.53
N ASN A 433 -4.09 -10.38 19.07
CA ASN A 433 -5.34 -10.99 19.51
C ASN A 433 -5.98 -10.23 20.68
N SER A 434 -5.17 -9.81 21.66
CA SER A 434 -5.60 -9.06 22.82
C SER A 434 -6.13 -7.69 22.44
N LEU A 435 -5.40 -6.95 21.59
CA LEU A 435 -5.84 -5.66 21.06
C LEU A 435 -7.15 -5.83 20.27
N ARG A 436 -7.23 -6.83 19.40
CA ARG A 436 -8.44 -7.13 18.61
C ARG A 436 -9.65 -7.40 19.51
N SER A 437 -9.48 -8.20 20.57
CA SER A 437 -10.53 -8.50 21.54
C SER A 437 -10.98 -7.26 22.32
N TYR A 438 -10.01 -6.47 22.78
CA TYR A 438 -10.24 -5.21 23.50
C TYR A 438 -11.06 -4.24 22.65
N LEU A 439 -10.60 -3.96 21.43
CA LEU A 439 -11.28 -3.06 20.48
C LEU A 439 -12.69 -3.57 20.16
N GLY A 440 -12.83 -4.87 19.93
CA GLY A 440 -14.14 -5.47 19.69
C GLY A 440 -15.12 -5.24 20.84
N LYS A 441 -14.68 -5.40 22.10
CA LYS A 441 -15.51 -5.18 23.28
C LYS A 441 -15.90 -3.71 23.46
N LYS A 442 -14.96 -2.78 23.25
CA LYS A 442 -15.19 -1.34 23.41
C LYS A 442 -16.08 -0.78 22.30
N LEU A 443 -15.75 -1.07 21.04
CA LEU A 443 -16.49 -0.55 19.89
C LEU A 443 -17.92 -1.09 19.76
N ARG A 444 -18.20 -2.30 20.29
CA ARG A 444 -19.60 -2.78 20.36
C ARG A 444 -20.46 -1.98 21.35
N LYS A 445 -19.85 -1.34 22.34
CA LYS A 445 -20.51 -0.53 23.37
C LYS A 445 -20.37 0.98 23.13
N SER A 446 -19.69 1.39 22.06
CA SER A 446 -19.55 2.79 21.67
C SER A 446 -20.72 3.26 20.82
N GLN A 447 -20.63 4.48 20.30
CA GLN A 447 -21.60 5.06 19.36
C GLN A 447 -21.83 4.16 18.12
N LEU A 448 -20.87 3.31 17.74
CA LEU A 448 -21.07 2.35 16.65
C LEU A 448 -22.20 1.35 16.92
N GLY A 449 -22.38 0.92 18.17
CA GLY A 449 -23.48 0.02 18.54
C GLY A 449 -24.84 0.65 18.27
N GLU A 450 -24.98 1.92 18.62
CA GLU A 450 -26.18 2.73 18.38
C GLU A 450 -26.43 2.96 16.90
N ILE A 451 -25.39 3.32 16.14
CA ILE A 451 -25.48 3.50 14.69
C ILE A 451 -25.93 2.21 14.00
N ASN A 452 -25.37 1.06 14.39
CA ASN A 452 -25.77 -0.23 13.84
C ASN A 452 -27.21 -0.60 14.22
N ARG A 453 -27.69 -0.26 15.43
CA ARG A 453 -29.08 -0.44 15.83
C ARG A 453 -30.02 0.40 14.98
N ARG A 454 -29.74 1.70 14.82
CA ARG A 454 -30.53 2.61 13.97
C ARG A 454 -30.61 2.13 12.52
N ARG A 455 -29.50 1.61 11.96
CA ARG A 455 -29.51 1.00 10.61
C ARG A 455 -30.39 -0.23 10.49
N LYS A 456 -30.56 -1.02 11.55
CA LYS A 456 -31.50 -2.14 11.55
C LYS A 456 -32.94 -1.65 11.59
N GLU A 457 -33.21 -0.67 12.44
CA GLU A 457 -34.53 -0.08 12.62
C GLU A 457 -35.00 0.65 11.35
N SER A 458 -34.12 1.41 10.68
CA SER A 458 -34.47 2.10 9.42
C SER A 458 -34.83 1.14 8.29
N ILE A 459 -34.24 -0.07 8.28
CA ILE A 459 -34.62 -1.11 7.32
C ILE A 459 -35.95 -1.75 7.71
N GLY A 460 -36.25 -1.89 9.01
CA GLY A 460 -37.50 -2.47 9.50
C GLY A 460 -38.71 -1.52 9.44
N LEU A 461 -38.49 -0.21 9.46
CA LEU A 461 -39.53 0.83 9.48
C LEU A 461 -40.00 1.30 8.10
N GLU A 462 -39.24 1.06 7.02
CA GLU A 462 -39.66 1.42 5.63
C GLU A 462 -40.70 0.45 5.03
N SER A 463 -41.34 -0.37 5.86
CA SER A 463 -42.06 -1.55 5.41
C SER A 463 -43.04 -2.04 6.46
N GLU A 464 -44.27 -1.53 6.37
CA GLU A 464 -45.40 -2.04 7.15
C GLU A 464 -45.80 -3.47 6.72
N ASP A 465 -45.30 -3.95 5.57
CA ASP A 465 -45.59 -5.28 5.06
C ASP A 465 -44.36 -6.19 5.08
N THR A 466 -44.39 -7.19 5.96
CA THR A 466 -43.30 -8.16 6.18
C THR A 466 -42.94 -8.93 4.87
N SER A 467 -43.90 -9.06 3.95
CA SER A 467 -43.73 -9.62 2.60
C SER A 467 -42.91 -8.71 1.67
N GLU A 468 -43.13 -7.39 1.75
CA GLU A 468 -42.35 -6.41 0.96
C GLU A 468 -40.95 -6.21 1.53
N LEU A 469 -40.77 -6.35 2.84
CA LEU A 469 -39.46 -6.47 3.50
C LEU A 469 -38.63 -7.58 2.89
N ILE A 470 -39.15 -8.80 2.86
CA ILE A 470 -38.38 -9.95 2.39
C ILE A 470 -38.06 -9.79 0.90
N LYS A 471 -38.97 -9.23 0.10
CA LYS A 471 -38.75 -8.94 -1.33
C LYS A 471 -37.74 -7.82 -1.58
N SER A 472 -37.78 -6.73 -0.82
CA SER A 472 -36.84 -5.61 -0.93
C SER A 472 -35.44 -6.00 -0.42
N PHE A 473 -35.39 -6.76 0.68
CA PHE A 473 -34.16 -7.33 1.24
C PHE A 473 -33.52 -8.33 0.26
N ALA A 474 -34.31 -9.21 -0.36
CA ALA A 474 -33.85 -10.11 -1.41
C ALA A 474 -33.38 -9.36 -2.67
N LYS A 475 -34.06 -8.28 -3.08
CA LYS A 475 -33.63 -7.43 -4.21
C LYS A 475 -32.29 -6.72 -3.97
N ASN A 476 -32.00 -6.37 -2.72
CA ASN A 476 -30.79 -5.64 -2.32
C ASN A 476 -29.60 -6.55 -1.96
N LEU A 477 -29.81 -7.87 -1.86
CA LEU A 477 -28.77 -8.86 -1.67
C LEU A 477 -28.09 -9.22 -3.01
N PRO A 478 -26.76 -9.41 -3.04
CA PRO A 478 -26.09 -10.02 -4.18
C PRO A 478 -26.67 -11.43 -4.42
N LYS A 479 -27.10 -11.71 -5.68
CA LYS A 479 -27.74 -12.98 -6.09
C LYS A 479 -26.85 -14.22 -5.87
N ASP A 480 -25.57 -13.97 -5.64
CA ASP A 480 -24.46 -14.90 -5.42
C ASP A 480 -24.20 -15.21 -3.93
N SER A 481 -24.92 -14.57 -3.00
CA SER A 481 -24.78 -14.87 -1.57
C SER A 481 -25.54 -16.15 -1.15
N GLU A 482 -24.92 -16.96 -0.29
CA GLU A 482 -25.56 -18.12 0.39
C GLU A 482 -26.88 -17.72 1.07
N LEU A 483 -26.93 -16.50 1.63
CA LEU A 483 -28.13 -15.94 2.26
C LEU A 483 -29.29 -15.75 1.26
N PHE A 484 -28.99 -15.32 0.03
CA PHE A 484 -29.99 -15.15 -1.03
C PHE A 484 -30.59 -16.51 -1.44
N LYS A 485 -29.77 -17.56 -1.52
CA LYS A 485 -30.25 -18.93 -1.79
C LYS A 485 -31.13 -19.47 -0.66
N LEU A 486 -30.74 -19.21 0.59
CA LEU A 486 -31.54 -19.61 1.77
C LEU A 486 -32.91 -18.91 1.75
N LEU A 487 -32.92 -17.59 1.54
CA LEU A 487 -34.14 -16.77 1.44
C LEU A 487 -35.06 -17.21 0.31
N GLN A 488 -34.52 -17.55 -0.87
CA GLN A 488 -35.33 -18.10 -1.97
C GLN A 488 -36.02 -19.42 -1.61
N ASN A 489 -35.34 -20.29 -0.86
CA ASN A 489 -35.93 -21.55 -0.42
C ASN A 489 -37.00 -21.32 0.66
N THR A 490 -36.82 -20.33 1.54
CA THR A 490 -37.82 -19.96 2.56
C THR A 490 -39.06 -19.31 1.96
N LEU A 491 -38.91 -18.41 0.98
CA LEU A 491 -40.02 -17.77 0.28
C LEU A 491 -40.87 -18.77 -0.52
N LYS A 492 -40.23 -19.76 -1.17
CA LYS A 492 -40.95 -20.85 -1.86
C LYS A 492 -41.78 -21.72 -0.92
N LEU A 493 -41.44 -21.78 0.37
CA LEU A 493 -42.21 -22.51 1.38
C LEU A 493 -43.45 -21.74 1.85
N GLU A 494 -43.45 -20.40 1.74
CA GLU A 494 -44.61 -19.55 2.04
C GLU A 494 -45.64 -19.59 0.91
N ASP A 495 -45.21 -19.54 -0.35
CA ASP A 495 -46.12 -19.70 -1.53
C ASP A 495 -46.88 -21.04 -1.54
N LEU A 496 -46.38 -22.05 -0.82
CA LEU A 496 -47.02 -23.36 -0.67
C LEU A 496 -48.09 -23.39 0.43
N LYS A 497 -48.14 -22.41 1.35
CA LYS A 497 -49.12 -22.37 2.44
C LYS A 497 -50.46 -21.74 2.04
N ASP A 498 -50.50 -20.93 0.96
CA ASP A 498 -51.71 -20.23 0.50
C ASP A 498 -52.59 -21.03 -0.48
N LYS A 499 -52.25 -22.27 -0.80
CA LYS A 499 -53.15 -23.19 -1.51
C LYS A 499 -53.86 -24.09 -0.52
N LYS A 500 -55.12 -23.74 -0.19
CA LYS A 500 -56.09 -24.65 0.44
C LYS A 500 -56.09 -25.99 -0.29
N LYS A 501 -55.67 -27.05 0.41
CA LYS A 501 -55.72 -28.43 -0.07
C LYS A 501 -57.15 -28.93 -0.03
N THR A 502 -57.68 -29.29 -1.20
CA THR A 502 -58.79 -30.25 -1.32
C THR A 502 -58.24 -31.64 -0.99
N GLU A 503 -58.92 -32.36 -0.10
CA GLU A 503 -58.56 -33.71 0.30
C GLU A 503 -58.81 -34.71 -0.84
N GLU A 504 -57.74 -35.36 -1.33
CA GLU A 504 -57.85 -36.66 -1.98
C GLU A 504 -57.02 -37.68 -1.21
N LYS A 505 -57.69 -38.74 -0.75
CA LYS A 505 -57.10 -39.89 -0.07
C LYS A 505 -56.09 -40.58 -0.98
N LYS A 506 -54.82 -40.66 -0.54
CA LYS A 506 -53.84 -41.62 -1.04
C LYS A 506 -53.24 -42.44 0.09
N SER A 507 -53.25 -43.74 -0.16
CA SER A 507 -52.80 -44.88 0.64
C SER A 507 -51.55 -44.65 1.51
N LEU A 508 -51.62 -45.17 2.75
CA LEU A 508 -50.48 -45.37 3.65
C LEU A 508 -49.37 -46.16 2.93
N LYS A 509 -48.20 -45.52 2.76
CA LYS A 509 -46.93 -46.20 2.48
C LYS A 509 -46.08 -46.19 3.74
N GLU A 510 -45.51 -47.34 4.02
CA GLU A 510 -44.73 -47.72 5.20
C GLU A 510 -43.54 -46.78 5.45
N LYS A 511 -43.19 -46.59 6.73
CA LYS A 511 -41.99 -45.86 7.15
C LYS A 511 -40.76 -46.56 6.57
N ALA A 512 -40.04 -45.86 5.69
CA ALA A 512 -38.71 -46.28 5.26
C ALA A 512 -37.71 -45.92 6.37
N ASP A 513 -36.96 -46.92 6.85
CA ASP A 513 -35.87 -46.75 7.80
C ASP A 513 -34.81 -45.77 7.24
N GLU A 514 -34.43 -44.78 8.05
CA GLU A 514 -33.32 -43.88 7.75
C GLU A 514 -32.01 -44.68 7.73
N LYS A 515 -31.41 -44.82 6.54
CA LYS A 515 -30.09 -45.44 6.43
C LYS A 515 -29.03 -44.51 7.05
N PRO A 516 -28.18 -45.01 7.96
CA PRO A 516 -27.14 -44.20 8.59
C PRO A 516 -26.18 -43.59 7.55
N PHE A 517 -25.80 -42.34 7.77
CA PHE A 517 -24.83 -41.63 6.94
C PHE A 517 -23.44 -42.30 7.03
N GLN A 518 -22.95 -42.82 5.90
CA GLN A 518 -21.60 -43.37 5.78
C GLN A 518 -20.68 -42.35 5.09
N PRO A 519 -19.75 -41.71 5.81
CA PRO A 519 -18.82 -40.76 5.20
C PRO A 519 -17.80 -41.51 4.32
N LYS A 520 -17.88 -41.33 2.99
CA LYS A 520 -16.84 -41.78 2.07
C LYS A 520 -15.72 -40.73 1.99
N ARG A 521 -14.48 -41.18 2.21
CA ARG A 521 -13.27 -40.33 2.13
C ARG A 521 -12.99 -39.98 0.66
N PHE A 522 -12.77 -38.70 0.36
CA PHE A 522 -12.49 -38.23 -0.99
C PHE A 522 -11.16 -38.81 -1.54
N PRO A 523 -11.06 -39.08 -2.85
CA PRO A 523 -9.87 -39.68 -3.46
C PRO A 523 -8.67 -38.73 -3.39
N SER A 524 -7.51 -39.27 -3.02
CA SER A 524 -6.27 -38.52 -2.71
C SER A 524 -5.17 -38.64 -3.77
N LEU A 525 -5.43 -39.33 -4.90
CA LEU A 525 -4.44 -39.55 -5.96
C LEU A 525 -5.06 -39.36 -7.36
N PHE A 526 -4.32 -38.66 -8.23
CA PHE A 526 -4.68 -38.40 -9.62
C PHE A 526 -3.68 -39.09 -10.56
N LYS A 527 -4.16 -39.91 -11.50
CA LYS A 527 -3.33 -40.43 -12.60
C LYS A 527 -3.66 -39.67 -13.89
N LEU A 528 -2.63 -39.06 -14.47
CA LEU A 528 -2.70 -38.35 -15.75
C LEU A 528 -2.32 -39.32 -16.87
N ASN A 529 -3.29 -39.75 -17.67
CA ASN A 529 -3.00 -40.56 -18.85
C ASN A 529 -2.77 -39.66 -20.06
N ARG A 530 -1.52 -39.59 -20.53
CA ARG A 530 -1.14 -38.83 -21.72
C ARG A 530 -1.39 -39.66 -22.98
N LYS A 531 -2.26 -39.19 -23.88
CA LYS A 531 -2.38 -39.71 -25.24
C LYS A 531 -1.55 -38.83 -26.18
N LYS A 532 -0.71 -39.44 -27.03
CA LYS A 532 -0.02 -38.69 -28.11
C LYS A 532 -1.06 -38.20 -29.11
N GLY A 533 -1.32 -36.89 -29.12
CA GLY A 533 -2.18 -36.22 -30.11
C GLY A 533 -3.61 -35.85 -29.67
N GLY A 534 -3.93 -35.78 -28.37
CA GLY A 534 -5.26 -35.36 -27.89
C GLY A 534 -5.31 -34.93 -26.43
N ILE A 535 -6.50 -34.53 -25.94
CA ILE A 535 -6.73 -34.02 -24.57
C ILE A 535 -6.38 -35.09 -23.53
N ASN A 536 -5.53 -34.76 -22.56
CA ASN A 536 -5.16 -35.66 -21.46
C ASN A 536 -6.37 -35.92 -20.57
N VAL A 537 -6.63 -37.19 -20.25
CA VAL A 537 -7.75 -37.59 -19.38
C VAL A 537 -7.22 -37.82 -17.96
N LEU A 538 -7.85 -37.16 -17.00
CA LEU A 538 -7.65 -37.37 -15.57
C LEU A 538 -8.68 -38.40 -15.07
N SER A 539 -8.21 -39.54 -14.56
CA SER A 539 -9.07 -40.54 -13.94
C SER A 539 -8.87 -40.58 -12.42
N LEU A 540 -9.99 -40.61 -11.70
CA LEU A 540 -10.04 -40.73 -10.24
C LEU A 540 -10.13 -42.20 -9.85
N HIS A 541 -9.31 -42.65 -8.89
CA HIS A 541 -9.39 -43.98 -8.30
C HIS A 541 -9.51 -43.89 -6.77
N HIS A 542 -10.33 -44.76 -6.19
CA HIS A 542 -10.38 -44.99 -4.75
C HIS A 542 -9.56 -46.24 -4.42
N CYS A 543 -8.55 -46.11 -3.58
CA CYS A 543 -7.93 -47.28 -2.94
C CYS A 543 -8.78 -47.66 -1.72
N MET A 544 -9.55 -48.75 -1.83
CA MET A 544 -10.01 -49.48 -0.65
C MET A 544 -8.90 -50.47 -0.31
N GLY A 545 -8.13 -50.17 0.73
CA GLY A 545 -7.23 -51.13 1.36
C GLY A 545 -8.00 -51.86 2.45
N ASP A 546 -8.20 -53.16 2.28
CA ASP A 546 -8.66 -54.05 3.33
C ASP A 546 -7.55 -54.16 4.39
N ILE A 547 -7.85 -53.71 5.61
CA ILE A 547 -7.04 -53.98 6.80
C ILE A 547 -7.85 -54.96 7.64
N ASN A 548 -7.54 -56.25 7.51
CA ASN A 548 -7.80 -57.25 8.53
C ASN A 548 -6.66 -57.16 9.57
N GLY A 549 -7.00 -57.03 10.84
CA GLY A 549 -6.07 -57.05 11.98
C GLY A 549 -6.25 -55.85 12.90
#